data_AF-A0A6C0DN00-F1
#
_entry.id   AF-A0A6C0DN00-F1
#
_cell.length_a   1.000
_cell.length_b   1.000
_cell.length_c   1.000
_cell.angle_alpha   90.00
_cell.angle_beta   90.00
_cell.angle_gamma   90.00
#
_symmetry.space_group_name_H-M   'P 1'
#
loop_
_entity.id
_entity.type
_entity.pdbx_description
1 polymer ?
#
loop_
_entity_poly.entity_id
_entity_poly.type
_entity_poly.pdbx_seq_one_letter_code
_entity_poly.pdbx_strand_id
1 'polypeptide(L)'
;MHDKELFDFISNGNIEKSLYNTCIFLIENSKIEILEETLIYTCSYIGTFINIFNIVKLNDIIQSIINIIDSENINVVEYLILITKMCIICDIYIKHPTTKTGTIPVPKLRVKVQNVFNEDIKLNTNGISKFDIIIPPTDSDVYLVSLKIITSFIRLLKIVENTNSDNVDSIHAISILFRDSFDYIIRKKYIIQTKFCLKEYDSIYFLWGFIYCLYNEPFILNFYKLFMYNNQSCNKTIKNQRSGLIFACSVAVIYSYKKNVASSWNDSEKTILNKINDIALMLFKQIKKEYLETNVIINEPEIAEPSKNKIDGLTYLFDYIPKISSIEPCRYNNTTFEDELKTITK
;
A
#
# COMPACT_ATOMS: atom_id res chain seq x y z
N MET A 1 -7.68 1.32 -2.62
CA MET A 1 -8.18 0.58 -1.43
C MET A 1 -7.43 -0.75 -1.41
N HIS A 2 -6.91 -1.20 -0.26
CA HIS A 2 -6.14 -2.45 -0.18
C HIS A 2 -7.02 -3.66 0.14
N ASP A 3 -6.55 -4.85 -0.20
CA ASP A 3 -7.16 -6.11 0.19
C ASP A 3 -6.77 -6.49 1.62
N LYS A 4 -7.77 -6.63 2.49
CA LYS A 4 -7.54 -6.88 3.92
C LYS A 4 -7.09 -8.31 4.17
N GLU A 5 -7.63 -9.28 3.46
CA GLU A 5 -7.36 -10.69 3.70
C GLU A 5 -5.91 -11.04 3.33
N LEU A 6 -5.45 -10.63 2.15
CA LEU A 6 -4.07 -10.79 1.72
C LEU A 6 -3.11 -10.06 2.68
N PHE A 7 -3.44 -8.84 3.09
CA PHE A 7 -2.67 -8.13 4.11
C PHE A 7 -2.57 -8.92 5.42
N ASP A 8 -3.68 -9.48 5.91
CA ASP A 8 -3.72 -10.26 7.16
C ASP A 8 -2.88 -11.55 7.02
N PHE A 9 -2.88 -12.21 5.87
CA PHE A 9 -2.01 -13.39 5.66
C PHE A 9 -0.52 -13.02 5.63
N ILE A 10 -0.16 -11.94 4.95
CA ILE A 10 1.25 -11.50 4.87
C ILE A 10 1.75 -11.03 6.23
N SER A 11 0.94 -10.21 6.93
CA SER A 11 1.30 -9.64 8.23
C SER A 11 1.42 -10.68 9.35
N ASN A 12 0.78 -11.84 9.20
CA ASN A 12 0.93 -13.01 10.06
C ASN A 12 2.03 -13.98 9.62
N GLY A 13 2.78 -13.67 8.54
CA GLY A 13 3.85 -14.52 8.03
C GLY A 13 3.37 -15.82 7.37
N ASN A 14 2.09 -15.92 6.99
CA ASN A 14 1.54 -17.12 6.37
C ASN A 14 1.86 -17.15 4.87
N ILE A 15 3.01 -17.74 4.51
CA ILE A 15 3.49 -17.80 3.12
C ILE A 15 2.48 -18.53 2.23
N GLU A 16 2.00 -19.71 2.63
CA GLU A 16 1.12 -20.55 1.81
C GLU A 16 -0.16 -19.82 1.39
N LYS A 17 -0.91 -19.26 2.36
CA LYS A 17 -2.15 -18.53 2.07
C LYS A 17 -1.88 -17.23 1.30
N SER A 18 -0.77 -16.55 1.59
CA SER A 18 -0.41 -15.33 0.88
C SER A 18 -0.11 -15.59 -0.60
N LEU A 19 0.62 -16.67 -0.91
CA LEU A 19 0.91 -17.07 -2.29
C LEU A 19 -0.36 -17.49 -3.03
N TYR A 20 -1.22 -18.27 -2.38
CA TYR A 20 -2.49 -18.69 -2.98
C TYR A 20 -3.38 -17.51 -3.35
N ASN A 21 -3.64 -16.59 -2.41
CA ASN A 21 -4.44 -15.40 -2.69
C ASN A 21 -3.81 -14.49 -3.73
N THR A 22 -2.48 -14.36 -3.74
CA THR A 22 -1.78 -13.59 -4.78
C THR A 22 -2.01 -14.19 -6.17
N CYS A 23 -1.94 -15.52 -6.31
CA CYS A 23 -2.25 -16.19 -7.58
C CYS A 23 -3.69 -15.91 -8.03
N ILE A 24 -4.67 -15.91 -7.12
CA ILE A 24 -6.06 -15.55 -7.45
C ILE A 24 -6.14 -14.13 -8.01
N PHE A 25 -5.52 -13.14 -7.35
CA PHE A 25 -5.48 -11.76 -7.86
C PHE A 25 -4.89 -11.67 -9.28
N LEU A 26 -3.80 -12.42 -9.53
CA LEU A 26 -3.13 -12.44 -10.83
C LEU A 26 -3.95 -13.16 -11.91
N ILE A 27 -4.77 -14.15 -11.54
CA ILE A 27 -5.69 -14.82 -12.46
C ILE A 27 -6.85 -13.89 -12.84
N GLU A 28 -7.44 -13.21 -11.85
CA GLU A 28 -8.58 -12.30 -12.06
C GLU A 28 -8.18 -11.08 -12.92
N ASN A 29 -6.93 -10.62 -12.84
CA ASN A 29 -6.25 -9.54 -13.58
C ASN A 29 -6.90 -8.14 -13.49
N SER A 30 -8.22 -8.05 -13.25
CA SER A 30 -9.02 -6.82 -13.18
C SER A 30 -8.77 -5.96 -11.94
N LYS A 31 -7.92 -6.41 -11.00
CA LYS A 31 -7.69 -5.79 -9.69
C LYS A 31 -6.21 -5.59 -9.36
N ILE A 32 -5.35 -5.44 -10.38
CA ILE A 32 -3.90 -5.32 -10.17
C ILE A 32 -3.52 -4.11 -9.30
N GLU A 33 -4.22 -2.98 -9.46
CA GLU A 33 -4.04 -1.78 -8.63
C GLU A 33 -4.33 -2.06 -7.14
N ILE A 34 -5.32 -2.92 -6.85
CA ILE A 34 -5.63 -3.32 -5.46
C ILE A 34 -4.50 -4.15 -4.89
N LEU A 35 -3.91 -5.06 -5.68
CA LEU A 35 -2.76 -5.85 -5.27
C LEU A 35 -1.56 -4.93 -4.96
N GLU A 36 -1.24 -3.98 -5.84
CA GLU A 36 -0.17 -3.00 -5.63
C GLU A 36 -0.39 -2.12 -4.39
N GLU A 37 -1.61 -1.61 -4.20
CA GLU A 37 -1.98 -0.88 -2.99
C GLU A 37 -1.81 -1.73 -1.72
N THR A 38 -2.10 -3.03 -1.81
CA THR A 38 -1.90 -3.98 -0.71
C THR A 38 -0.43 -4.22 -0.41
N LEU A 39 0.41 -4.32 -1.44
CA LEU A 39 1.86 -4.44 -1.30
C LEU A 39 2.45 -3.19 -0.64
N ILE A 40 2.06 -1.99 -1.08
CA ILE A 40 2.51 -0.72 -0.51
C ILE A 40 2.02 -0.59 0.95
N TYR A 41 0.77 -0.93 1.21
CA TYR A 41 0.22 -0.89 2.57
C TYR A 41 0.95 -1.85 3.51
N THR A 42 1.24 -3.06 3.05
CA THR A 42 2.03 -4.06 3.80
C THR A 42 3.45 -3.56 4.05
N CYS A 43 4.09 -2.96 3.06
CA CYS A 43 5.40 -2.34 3.20
C CYS A 43 5.39 -1.20 4.22
N SER A 44 4.36 -0.36 4.21
CA SER A 44 4.15 0.68 5.24
C SER A 44 3.99 0.05 6.62
N TYR A 45 3.16 -1.00 6.75
CA TYR A 45 2.99 -1.73 8.02
C TYR A 45 4.33 -2.24 8.56
N ILE A 46 5.15 -2.90 7.74
CA ILE A 46 6.50 -3.34 8.09
C ILE A 46 7.36 -2.17 8.58
N GLY A 47 7.27 -1.03 7.89
CA GLY A 47 8.00 0.17 8.23
C GLY A 47 7.69 0.74 9.62
N THR A 48 6.55 0.38 10.23
CA THR A 48 6.21 0.83 11.59
C THR A 48 7.08 0.19 12.67
N PHE A 49 7.64 -1.00 12.44
CA PHE A 49 8.41 -1.77 13.43
C PHE A 49 9.83 -2.13 12.98
N ILE A 50 10.17 -1.94 11.70
CA ILE A 50 11.52 -2.21 11.18
C ILE A 50 12.59 -1.50 12.02
N ASN A 51 13.70 -2.20 12.24
CA ASN A 51 14.91 -1.65 12.86
C ASN A 51 16.07 -1.68 11.86
N ILE A 52 17.18 -1.06 12.24
CA ILE A 52 18.34 -0.93 11.35
C ILE A 52 18.95 -2.27 10.91
N PHE A 53 18.78 -3.35 11.68
CA PHE A 53 19.36 -4.65 11.35
C PHE A 53 18.73 -5.31 10.12
N ASN A 54 17.45 -5.04 9.87
CA ASN A 54 16.69 -5.62 8.75
C ASN A 54 16.35 -4.59 7.66
N ILE A 55 16.83 -3.35 7.75
CA ILE A 55 16.46 -2.28 6.81
C ILE A 55 16.89 -2.58 5.37
N VAL A 56 17.98 -3.32 5.17
CA VAL A 56 18.43 -3.76 3.84
C VAL A 56 17.41 -4.69 3.19
N LYS A 57 16.79 -5.59 3.96
CA LYS A 57 15.72 -6.48 3.46
C LYS A 57 14.49 -5.68 3.06
N LEU A 58 14.13 -4.64 3.83
CA LEU A 58 13.03 -3.75 3.48
C LEU A 58 13.34 -2.90 2.23
N ASN A 59 14.58 -2.42 2.08
CA ASN A 59 15.00 -1.69 0.87
C ASN A 59 14.86 -2.58 -0.39
N ASP A 60 15.21 -3.86 -0.28
CA ASP A 60 15.04 -4.84 -1.36
C ASP A 60 13.54 -5.08 -1.69
N ILE A 61 12.67 -5.18 -0.67
CA ILE A 61 11.21 -5.23 -0.87
C ILE A 61 10.71 -3.97 -1.59
N ILE A 62 11.13 -2.79 -1.16
CA ILE A 62 10.71 -1.52 -1.76
C ILE A 62 11.15 -1.43 -3.22
N GLN A 63 12.40 -1.82 -3.51
CA GLN A 63 12.87 -1.86 -4.89
C GLN A 63 12.07 -2.86 -5.73
N SER A 64 11.74 -4.03 -5.17
CA SER A 64 10.91 -5.03 -5.84
C SER A 64 9.51 -4.50 -6.15
N ILE A 65 8.87 -3.75 -5.23
CA ILE A 65 7.57 -3.11 -5.47
C ILE A 65 7.68 -2.07 -6.60
N ILE A 66 8.72 -1.22 -6.57
CA ILE A 66 8.93 -0.21 -7.62
C ILE A 66 9.09 -0.88 -8.99
N ASN A 67 9.90 -1.94 -9.08
CA ASN A 67 10.09 -2.66 -10.33
C ASN A 67 8.79 -3.27 -10.85
N ILE A 68 7.94 -3.78 -9.97
CA ILE A 68 6.62 -4.34 -10.33
C ILE A 68 5.69 -3.24 -10.87
N ILE A 69 5.61 -2.10 -10.17
CA ILE A 69 4.75 -0.97 -10.55
C ILE A 69 5.21 -0.34 -11.87
N ASP A 70 6.52 -0.21 -12.07
CA ASP A 70 7.08 0.40 -13.28
C ASP A 70 7.12 -0.61 -14.46
N SER A 71 6.82 -1.89 -14.24
CA SER A 71 6.81 -2.92 -15.29
C SER A 71 5.53 -2.86 -16.12
N GLU A 72 5.68 -2.92 -17.45
CA GLU A 72 4.54 -3.05 -18.37
C GLU A 72 3.91 -4.44 -18.36
N ASN A 73 4.65 -5.45 -17.88
CA ASN A 73 4.24 -6.85 -17.90
C ASN A 73 4.12 -7.43 -16.49
N ILE A 74 3.04 -8.19 -16.27
CA ILE A 74 2.83 -8.92 -15.01
C ILE A 74 3.72 -10.17 -14.99
N ASN A 75 4.74 -10.14 -14.13
CA ASN A 75 5.60 -11.30 -13.87
C ASN A 75 5.17 -12.00 -12.57
N VAL A 76 4.48 -13.13 -12.71
CA VAL A 76 3.99 -13.95 -11.58
C VAL A 76 5.11 -14.29 -10.59
N VAL A 77 6.30 -14.62 -11.07
CA VAL A 77 7.43 -15.02 -10.22
C VAL A 77 7.85 -13.87 -9.30
N GLU A 78 7.91 -12.64 -9.83
CA GLU A 78 8.29 -11.45 -9.06
C GLU A 78 7.29 -11.15 -7.94
N TYR A 79 5.99 -11.24 -8.22
CA TYR A 79 4.95 -11.07 -7.19
C TYR A 79 5.08 -12.12 -6.07
N LEU A 80 5.22 -13.40 -6.42
CA LEU A 80 5.31 -14.47 -5.43
C LEU A 80 6.59 -14.39 -4.59
N ILE A 81 7.72 -14.01 -5.19
CA ILE A 81 8.96 -13.75 -4.44
C ILE A 81 8.78 -12.55 -3.51
N LEU A 82 8.19 -11.44 -3.98
CA LEU A 82 7.96 -10.25 -3.16
C LEU A 82 7.08 -10.56 -1.94
N ILE A 83 5.97 -11.26 -2.15
CA ILE A 83 5.07 -11.68 -1.07
C ILE A 83 5.82 -12.52 -0.05
N THR A 84 6.64 -13.47 -0.51
CA THR A 84 7.47 -14.30 0.36
C THR A 84 8.45 -13.46 1.18
N LYS A 85 9.13 -12.48 0.55
CA LYS A 85 10.03 -11.54 1.26
C LYS A 85 9.28 -10.79 2.37
N MET A 86 8.08 -10.28 2.09
CA MET A 86 7.25 -9.59 3.08
C MET A 86 6.85 -10.52 4.23
N CYS A 87 6.39 -11.73 3.94
CA CYS A 87 6.04 -12.73 4.95
C CYS A 87 7.22 -13.06 5.87
N ILE A 88 8.43 -13.25 5.30
CA ILE A 88 9.64 -13.54 6.09
C ILE A 88 9.93 -12.40 7.07
N ILE A 89 9.88 -11.13 6.62
CA ILE A 89 10.11 -10.00 7.54
C ILE A 89 9.04 -9.97 8.64
N CYS A 90 7.77 -10.15 8.30
CA CYS A 90 6.71 -10.21 9.30
C CYS A 90 6.95 -11.33 10.32
N ASP A 91 7.32 -12.53 9.87
CA ASP A 91 7.64 -13.67 10.75
C ASP A 91 8.81 -13.37 11.70
N ILE A 92 9.88 -12.70 11.22
CA ILE A 92 10.99 -12.24 12.07
C ILE A 92 10.48 -11.37 13.22
N TYR A 93 9.61 -10.41 12.95
CA TYR A 93 9.11 -9.47 13.97
C TYR A 93 7.92 -10.02 14.78
N ILE A 94 7.27 -11.10 14.35
CA ILE A 94 6.37 -11.88 15.20
C ILE A 94 7.19 -12.62 16.26
N LYS A 95 8.31 -13.24 15.86
CA LYS A 95 9.21 -13.98 16.77
C LYS A 95 10.04 -13.06 17.65
N HIS A 96 10.41 -11.88 17.14
CA HIS A 96 11.21 -10.87 17.85
C HIS A 96 10.54 -9.49 17.78
N PRO A 97 9.48 -9.26 18.58
CA PRO A 97 8.71 -8.02 18.52
C PRO A 97 9.53 -6.79 18.89
N THR A 98 9.30 -5.72 18.14
CA THR A 98 9.79 -4.37 18.45
C THR A 98 8.62 -3.42 18.65
N THR A 99 8.87 -2.31 19.34
CA THR A 99 7.84 -1.29 19.53
C THR A 99 7.48 -0.64 18.19
N LYS A 100 6.21 -0.79 17.79
CA LYS A 100 5.62 -0.14 16.62
C LYS A 100 5.54 1.37 16.83
N THR A 101 5.87 2.10 15.78
CA THR A 101 5.69 3.56 15.72
C THR A 101 4.22 3.93 15.87
N GLY A 102 3.92 5.07 16.49
CA GLY A 102 2.53 5.48 16.77
C GLY A 102 1.90 4.85 18.01
N THR A 103 2.48 3.79 18.59
CA THR A 103 1.93 3.12 19.79
C THR A 103 2.36 3.77 21.11
N ILE A 104 3.57 4.36 21.17
CA ILE A 104 4.06 5.05 22.37
C ILE A 104 3.21 6.30 22.60
N PRO A 105 2.62 6.53 23.78
CA PRO A 105 1.86 7.75 24.05
C PRO A 105 2.71 9.03 23.88
N VAL A 106 2.13 10.09 23.30
CA VAL A 106 2.84 11.35 22.99
C VAL A 106 3.60 11.94 24.18
N PRO A 107 3.10 11.95 25.44
CA PRO A 107 3.87 12.43 26.57
C PRO A 107 5.13 11.61 26.85
N LYS A 108 5.06 10.28 26.75
CA LYS A 108 6.22 9.39 26.92
C LYS A 108 7.21 9.57 25.76
N LEU A 109 6.70 9.72 24.54
CA LEU A 109 7.54 9.97 23.37
C LEU A 109 8.28 11.31 23.49
N ARG A 110 7.61 12.36 23.96
CA ARG A 110 8.23 13.66 24.25
C ARG A 110 9.44 13.51 25.17
N VAL A 111 9.31 12.77 26.27
CA VAL A 111 10.42 12.54 27.22
C VAL A 111 11.60 11.84 26.54
N LYS A 112 11.34 10.86 25.67
CA LYS A 112 12.40 10.18 24.91
C LYS A 112 13.18 11.11 23.98
N VAL A 113 12.47 12.01 23.28
CA VAL A 113 13.07 12.82 22.20
C VAL A 113 13.41 14.24 22.61
N GLN A 114 13.05 14.71 23.81
CA GLN A 114 13.25 16.12 24.20
C GLN A 114 14.71 16.55 24.06
N ASN A 115 15.67 15.69 24.43
CA ASN A 115 17.11 15.98 24.35
C ASN A 115 17.62 16.20 22.92
N VAL A 116 16.89 15.70 21.91
CA VAL A 116 17.18 15.95 20.49
C VAL A 116 17.00 17.43 20.15
N PHE A 117 16.00 18.07 20.77
CA PHE A 117 15.54 19.43 20.48
C PHE A 117 15.91 20.44 21.59
N ASN A 118 16.96 20.21 22.37
CA ASN A 118 17.30 21.12 23.49
C ASN A 118 18.28 22.25 23.13
N GLU A 119 18.98 22.17 21.99
CA GLU A 119 20.04 23.14 21.64
C GLU A 119 19.56 24.18 20.62
N ASP A 120 19.97 25.43 20.83
CA ASP A 120 19.69 26.56 19.93
C ASP A 120 20.79 26.68 18.86
N ILE A 121 20.89 25.67 18.01
CA ILE A 121 21.77 25.71 16.84
C ILE A 121 21.04 26.44 15.71
N LYS A 122 21.71 27.42 15.09
CA LYS A 122 21.21 28.16 13.92
C LYS A 122 21.87 27.64 12.64
N LEU A 123 21.09 27.58 11.56
CA LEU A 123 21.63 27.35 10.21
C LEU A 123 22.43 28.57 9.76
N ASN A 124 23.53 28.33 9.06
CA ASN A 124 24.21 29.37 8.29
C ASN A 124 23.47 29.63 6.97
N THR A 125 23.89 30.65 6.21
CA THR A 125 23.26 31.04 4.94
C THR A 125 23.17 29.89 3.95
N ASN A 126 24.20 29.06 3.84
CA ASN A 126 24.20 27.88 2.96
C ASN A 126 23.18 26.84 3.41
N GLY A 127 23.04 26.62 4.72
CA GLY A 127 22.02 25.77 5.29
C GLY A 127 20.60 26.27 4.99
N ILE A 128 20.36 27.58 5.16
CA ILE A 128 19.07 28.19 4.81
C ILE A 128 18.76 27.98 3.33
N SER A 129 19.72 28.26 2.45
CA SER A 129 19.56 28.02 1.00
C SER A 129 19.29 26.56 0.66
N LYS A 130 19.99 25.61 1.30
CA LYS A 130 19.80 24.17 1.08
C LYS A 130 18.39 23.70 1.43
N PHE A 131 17.76 24.30 2.44
CA PHE A 131 16.43 23.92 2.93
C PHE A 131 15.33 24.93 2.55
N ASP A 132 15.58 25.84 1.62
CA ASP A 132 14.62 26.90 1.23
C ASP A 132 13.26 26.35 0.78
N ILE A 133 13.23 25.13 0.24
CA ILE A 133 11.98 24.50 -0.21
C ILE A 133 11.10 23.99 0.95
N ILE A 134 11.65 23.79 2.15
CA ILE A 134 10.91 23.31 3.33
C ILE A 134 10.82 24.32 4.46
N ILE A 135 11.67 25.34 4.47
CA ILE A 135 11.60 26.40 5.48
C ILE A 135 10.37 27.26 5.18
N PRO A 136 9.44 27.43 6.15
CA PRO A 136 8.29 28.30 5.98
C PRO A 136 8.71 29.78 5.90
N PRO A 137 7.80 30.70 5.55
CA PRO A 137 8.07 32.14 5.61
C PRO A 137 8.58 32.60 6.98
N THR A 138 9.44 33.63 7.00
CA THR A 138 10.11 34.12 8.23
C THR A 138 9.16 34.70 9.28
N ASP A 139 7.99 35.14 8.84
CA ASP A 139 6.89 35.67 9.65
C ASP A 139 5.95 34.57 10.18
N SER A 140 6.18 33.30 9.81
CA SER A 140 5.38 32.17 10.28
C SER A 140 5.74 31.77 11.72
N ASP A 141 4.72 31.50 12.55
CA ASP A 141 4.89 31.01 13.93
C ASP A 141 5.71 29.70 14.03
N VAL A 142 5.72 28.91 12.96
CA VAL A 142 6.48 27.64 12.88
C VAL A 142 7.87 27.80 12.28
N TYR A 143 8.30 29.01 11.92
CA TYR A 143 9.63 29.26 11.34
C TYR A 143 10.76 28.79 12.25
N LEU A 144 10.79 29.28 13.49
CA LEU A 144 11.81 28.90 14.47
C LEU A 144 11.73 27.42 14.83
N VAL A 145 10.52 26.87 14.90
CA VAL A 145 10.31 25.43 15.15
C VAL A 145 10.89 24.59 14.01
N SER A 146 10.67 24.99 12.76
CA SER A 146 11.18 24.30 11.57
C SER A 146 12.71 24.33 11.52
N LEU A 147 13.31 25.50 11.76
CA LEU A 147 14.77 25.62 11.85
C LEU A 147 15.35 24.72 12.95
N LYS A 148 14.70 24.70 14.12
CA LYS A 148 15.12 23.88 15.25
C LYS A 148 15.04 22.38 14.94
N ILE A 149 13.99 21.93 14.28
CA ILE A 149 13.89 20.53 13.83
C ILE A 149 15.03 20.20 12.87
N ILE A 150 15.26 21.04 11.85
CA ILE A 150 16.30 20.82 10.84
C ILE A 150 17.69 20.72 11.51
N THR A 151 18.04 21.67 12.38
CA THR A 151 19.36 21.70 13.02
C THR A 151 19.55 20.54 13.99
N SER A 152 18.52 20.19 14.75
CA SER A 152 18.53 19.00 15.60
C SER A 152 18.76 17.70 14.82
N PHE A 153 18.14 17.55 13.66
CA PHE A 153 18.31 16.36 12.83
C PHE A 153 19.68 16.30 12.17
N ILE A 154 20.18 17.41 11.62
CA ILE A 154 21.55 17.47 11.09
C ILE A 154 22.56 17.10 12.17
N ARG A 155 22.36 17.56 13.41
CA ARG A 155 23.21 17.18 14.54
C ARG A 155 23.18 15.67 14.82
N LEU A 156 21.99 15.05 14.85
CA LEU A 156 21.87 13.60 15.01
C LEU A 156 22.61 12.85 13.91
N LEU A 157 22.47 13.28 12.65
CA LEU A 157 23.18 12.66 11.52
C LEU A 157 24.70 12.79 11.66
N LYS A 158 25.21 13.95 12.10
CA LYS A 158 26.64 14.13 12.41
C LYS A 158 27.11 13.24 13.56
N ILE A 159 26.27 13.02 14.58
CA ILE A 159 26.59 12.09 15.68
C ILE A 159 26.73 10.66 15.13
N VAL A 160 25.82 10.22 14.27
CA VAL A 160 25.92 8.90 13.62
C VAL A 160 27.20 8.81 12.79
N GLU A 161 27.49 9.80 11.95
CA GLU A 161 28.69 9.85 11.12
C GLU A 161 29.97 9.64 11.94
N ASN A 162 30.06 10.33 13.09
CA ASN A 162 31.20 10.25 14.02
C ASN A 162 31.21 9.02 14.93
N THR A 163 30.12 8.25 15.02
CA THR A 163 30.06 7.05 15.85
C THR A 163 30.88 5.93 15.20
N ASN A 164 31.69 5.20 15.98
CA ASN A 164 32.46 4.07 15.44
C ASN A 164 31.50 3.00 14.85
N SER A 165 31.82 2.50 13.66
CA SER A 165 31.04 1.49 12.94
C SER A 165 30.89 0.18 13.71
N ASP A 166 31.83 -0.15 14.61
CA ASP A 166 31.78 -1.34 15.45
C ASP A 166 30.79 -1.21 16.62
N ASN A 167 30.37 0.02 16.96
CA ASN A 167 29.43 0.28 18.04
C ASN A 167 27.98 0.16 17.54
N VAL A 168 27.62 -1.07 17.19
CA VAL A 168 26.32 -1.45 16.62
C VAL A 168 25.15 -1.03 17.51
N ASP A 169 25.28 -1.19 18.83
CA ASP A 169 24.21 -0.84 19.79
C ASP A 169 23.93 0.67 19.82
N SER A 170 24.98 1.50 19.75
CA SER A 170 24.81 2.96 19.72
C SER A 170 24.17 3.41 18.41
N ILE A 171 24.59 2.83 17.29
CA ILE A 171 23.98 3.12 15.97
C ILE A 171 22.51 2.70 15.97
N HIS A 172 22.20 1.53 16.52
CA HIS A 172 20.82 1.08 16.72
C HIS A 172 20.02 2.06 17.57
N ALA A 173 20.54 2.47 18.73
CA ALA A 173 19.86 3.41 19.63
C ALA A 173 19.59 4.77 18.95
N ILE A 174 20.55 5.31 18.21
CA ILE A 174 20.37 6.56 17.46
C ILE A 174 19.33 6.38 16.34
N SER A 175 19.31 5.22 15.66
CA SER A 175 18.31 4.92 14.62
C SER A 175 16.87 4.93 15.17
N ILE A 176 16.67 4.35 16.35
CA ILE A 176 15.38 4.36 17.04
C ILE A 176 15.03 5.76 17.52
N LEU A 177 15.99 6.51 18.07
CA LEU A 177 15.77 7.89 18.51
C LEU A 177 15.37 8.81 17.34
N PHE A 178 15.99 8.64 16.18
CA PHE A 178 15.67 9.43 14.99
C PHE A 178 14.26 9.11 14.47
N ARG A 179 13.91 7.82 14.38
CA ARG A 179 12.55 7.37 14.04
C ARG A 179 11.49 7.86 15.02
N ASP A 180 11.75 7.73 16.32
CA ASP A 180 10.87 8.21 17.39
C ASP A 180 10.70 9.75 17.33
N SER A 181 11.72 10.48 16.86
CA SER A 181 11.65 11.94 16.65
C SER A 181 10.76 12.31 15.46
N PHE A 182 10.81 11.54 14.36
CA PHE A 182 9.87 11.69 13.23
C PHE A 182 8.43 11.44 13.68
N ASP A 183 8.18 10.36 14.41
CA ASP A 183 6.88 10.03 14.97
C ASP A 183 6.34 11.15 15.86
N TYR A 184 7.20 11.72 16.71
CA TYR A 184 6.82 12.81 17.60
C TYR A 184 6.36 14.05 16.83
N ILE A 185 7.11 14.46 15.80
CA ILE A 185 6.80 15.63 14.98
C ILE A 185 5.49 15.43 14.23
N ILE A 186 5.29 14.25 13.62
CA ILE A 186 4.05 13.92 12.89
C ILE A 186 2.85 13.95 13.82
N ARG A 187 2.95 13.34 15.01
CA ARG A 187 1.83 13.30 15.97
C ARG A 187 1.61 14.60 16.72
N LYS A 188 2.58 15.52 16.72
CA LYS A 188 2.37 16.90 17.17
C LYS A 188 1.50 17.72 16.22
N LYS A 189 1.34 17.29 14.97
CA LYS A 189 0.46 17.92 13.97
C LYS A 189 0.78 19.41 13.76
N TYR A 190 2.07 19.74 13.67
CA TYR A 190 2.47 21.09 13.27
C TYR A 190 1.92 21.40 11.87
N ILE A 191 1.40 22.62 11.71
CA ILE A 191 0.95 23.15 10.42
C ILE A 191 2.15 23.87 9.81
N ILE A 192 2.87 23.20 8.90
CA ILE A 192 4.10 23.74 8.30
C ILE A 192 3.87 23.96 6.81
N GLN A 193 3.84 25.22 6.40
CA GLN A 193 3.76 25.59 5.00
C GLN A 193 5.12 25.43 4.34
N THR A 194 5.21 24.58 3.30
CA THR A 194 6.45 24.31 2.57
C THR A 194 6.25 24.54 1.07
N LYS A 195 7.32 24.88 0.35
CA LYS A 195 7.31 24.90 -1.12
C LYS A 195 7.37 23.48 -1.71
N PHE A 196 7.82 22.51 -0.91
CA PHE A 196 7.90 21.09 -1.27
C PHE A 196 6.52 20.47 -1.56
N CYS A 197 5.51 20.75 -0.73
CA CYS A 197 4.13 20.35 -0.97
C CYS A 197 3.18 21.53 -0.77
N LEU A 198 2.76 22.15 -1.88
CA LEU A 198 1.88 23.33 -1.86
C LEU A 198 0.42 22.99 -1.50
N LYS A 199 0.03 21.71 -1.56
CA LYS A 199 -1.37 21.27 -1.39
C LYS A 199 -1.73 20.96 0.07
N GLU A 200 -0.78 20.53 0.89
CA GLU A 200 -1.01 20.17 2.29
C GLU A 200 0.07 20.76 3.20
N TYR A 201 -0.35 21.42 4.29
CA TYR A 201 0.53 21.98 5.31
C TYR A 201 0.71 21.01 6.49
N ASP A 202 1.09 19.77 6.18
CA ASP A 202 1.29 18.71 7.17
C ASP A 202 2.78 18.49 7.41
N SER A 203 3.14 18.38 8.69
CA SER A 203 4.47 18.01 9.17
C SER A 203 5.11 16.80 8.45
N ILE A 204 4.34 15.83 7.96
CA ILE A 204 4.90 14.69 7.23
C ILE A 204 5.55 15.10 5.89
N TYR A 205 5.02 16.09 5.16
CA TYR A 205 5.65 16.57 3.93
C TYR A 205 6.87 17.43 4.21
N PHE A 206 6.87 18.17 5.33
CA PHE A 206 8.07 18.85 5.80
C PHE A 206 9.20 17.85 6.05
N LEU A 207 8.90 16.71 6.69
CA LEU A 207 9.88 15.64 6.93
C LEU A 207 10.33 14.94 5.64
N TRP A 208 9.43 14.68 4.69
CA TRP A 208 9.80 14.17 3.37
C TRP A 208 10.70 15.15 2.62
N GLY A 209 10.37 16.44 2.65
CA GLY A 209 11.18 17.48 2.03
C GLY A 209 12.56 17.62 2.71
N PHE A 210 12.65 17.42 4.04
CA PHE A 210 13.93 17.35 4.74
C PHE A 210 14.82 16.23 4.22
N ILE A 211 14.27 15.02 4.04
CA ILE A 211 14.98 13.89 3.45
C ILE A 211 15.37 14.23 2.00
N TYR A 212 14.46 14.77 1.20
CA TYR A 212 14.71 15.14 -0.19
C TYR A 212 15.83 16.18 -0.35
N CYS A 213 15.93 17.17 0.53
CA CYS A 213 17.01 18.16 0.51
C CYS A 213 18.39 17.56 0.83
N LEU A 214 18.43 16.41 1.51
CA LEU A 214 19.67 15.77 1.96
C LEU A 214 20.14 14.64 1.05
N TYR A 215 19.21 13.88 0.45
CA TYR A 215 19.51 12.63 -0.23
C TYR A 215 19.02 12.62 -1.67
N ASN A 216 19.89 12.19 -2.57
CA ASN A 216 19.56 11.88 -3.96
C ASN A 216 19.73 10.38 -4.27
N GLU A 217 19.95 9.55 -3.25
CA GLU A 217 20.14 8.10 -3.44
C GLU A 217 18.80 7.44 -3.82
N PRO A 218 18.74 6.64 -4.90
CA PRO A 218 17.49 6.05 -5.39
C PRO A 218 16.73 5.25 -4.33
N PHE A 219 17.42 4.46 -3.50
CA PHE A 219 16.77 3.62 -2.49
C PHE A 219 16.06 4.46 -1.40
N ILE A 220 16.54 5.66 -1.09
CA ILE A 220 15.88 6.59 -0.16
C ILE A 220 14.65 7.23 -0.84
N LEU A 221 14.83 7.68 -2.09
CA LEU A 221 13.74 8.32 -2.84
C LEU A 221 12.60 7.36 -3.17
N ASN A 222 12.87 6.05 -3.28
CA ASN A 222 11.84 5.04 -3.52
C ASN A 222 10.79 4.97 -2.41
N PHE A 223 11.16 5.23 -1.14
CA PHE A 223 10.17 5.32 -0.06
C PHE A 223 9.15 6.44 -0.32
N TYR A 224 9.61 7.60 -0.81
CA TYR A 224 8.75 8.72 -1.13
C TYR A 224 7.90 8.43 -2.38
N LYS A 225 8.46 7.76 -3.40
CA LYS A 225 7.70 7.30 -4.58
C LYS A 225 6.52 6.41 -4.18
N LEU A 226 6.76 5.40 -3.35
CA LEU A 226 5.68 4.53 -2.84
C LEU A 226 4.67 5.28 -1.96
N PHE A 227 5.14 6.26 -1.18
CA PHE A 227 4.26 7.11 -0.38
C PHE A 227 3.29 7.91 -1.27
N MET A 228 3.76 8.42 -2.41
CA MET A 228 2.98 9.22 -3.35
C MET A 228 2.22 8.42 -4.44
N TYR A 229 2.47 7.12 -4.57
CA TYR A 229 1.84 6.26 -5.59
C TYR A 229 0.31 6.39 -5.62
N ASN A 230 -0.30 6.77 -6.74
CA ASN A 230 -1.76 7.01 -6.81
C ASN A 230 -2.33 7.97 -5.74
N ASN A 231 -1.51 8.84 -5.15
CA ASN A 231 -1.89 9.76 -4.07
C ASN A 231 -1.51 11.23 -4.36
N GLN A 232 -1.60 11.66 -5.62
CA GLN A 232 -1.24 13.02 -6.05
C GLN A 232 -2.16 14.12 -5.48
N SER A 233 -3.35 13.74 -5.03
CA SER A 233 -4.32 14.60 -4.35
C SER A 233 -4.06 14.74 -2.85
N CYS A 234 -3.02 14.07 -2.31
CA CYS A 234 -2.69 14.10 -0.90
C CYS A 234 -3.85 13.63 0.00
N ASN A 235 -4.50 12.53 -0.38
CA ASN A 235 -5.61 11.96 0.38
C ASN A 235 -5.17 11.55 1.79
N LYS A 236 -5.86 12.09 2.80
CA LYS A 236 -5.55 11.86 4.22
C LYS A 236 -5.61 10.39 4.64
N THR A 237 -6.54 9.60 4.10
CA THR A 237 -6.69 8.18 4.42
C THR A 237 -5.50 7.39 3.91
N ILE A 238 -5.13 7.59 2.64
CA ILE A 238 -3.97 6.93 2.01
C ILE A 238 -2.67 7.35 2.72
N LYS A 239 -2.52 8.65 3.01
CA LYS A 239 -1.40 9.20 3.78
C LYS A 239 -1.22 8.49 5.13
N ASN A 240 -2.30 8.35 5.90
CA ASN A 240 -2.25 7.70 7.21
C ASN A 240 -1.86 6.21 7.07
N GLN A 241 -2.43 5.52 6.09
CA GLN A 241 -2.10 4.12 5.77
C GLN A 241 -0.62 3.93 5.39
N ARG A 242 0.00 4.96 4.78
CA ARG A 242 1.38 4.92 4.29
C ARG A 242 2.41 5.61 5.19
N SER A 243 2.00 6.09 6.36
CA SER A 243 2.90 6.77 7.31
C SER A 243 4.08 5.90 7.75
N GLY A 244 3.95 4.57 7.74
CA GLY A 244 5.05 3.66 8.05
C GLY A 244 6.25 3.77 7.12
N LEU A 245 6.06 4.25 5.88
CA LEU A 245 7.16 4.45 4.92
C LEU A 245 8.13 5.54 5.37
N ILE A 246 7.65 6.64 5.98
CA ILE A 246 8.56 7.69 6.46
C ILE A 246 9.35 7.25 7.70
N PHE A 247 8.73 6.43 8.56
CA PHE A 247 9.39 5.86 9.72
C PHE A 247 10.50 4.91 9.29
N ALA A 248 10.23 4.03 8.32
CA ALA A 248 11.27 3.18 7.74
C ALA A 248 12.36 3.99 7.03
N CYS A 249 11.98 5.03 6.27
CA CYS A 249 12.94 5.89 5.58
C CYS A 249 13.87 6.60 6.58
N SER A 250 13.37 7.02 7.74
CA SER A 250 14.23 7.58 8.79
C SER A 250 15.30 6.58 9.26
N VAL A 251 14.99 5.28 9.32
CA VAL A 251 15.98 4.23 9.64
C VAL A 251 16.95 4.02 8.47
N ALA A 252 16.45 4.04 7.22
CA ALA A 252 17.26 3.91 6.01
C ALA A 252 18.27 5.06 5.86
N VAL A 253 17.90 6.28 6.27
CA VAL A 253 18.79 7.44 6.36
C VAL A 253 19.95 7.18 7.31
N ILE A 254 19.72 6.56 8.47
CA ILE A 254 20.80 6.25 9.42
C ILE A 254 21.70 5.14 8.86
N TYR A 255 21.10 4.15 8.19
CA TYR A 255 21.82 3.11 7.48
C TYR A 255 22.74 3.65 6.37
N SER A 256 22.36 4.71 5.66
CA SER A 256 23.20 5.28 4.59
C SER A 256 24.57 5.75 5.09
N TYR A 257 24.68 6.14 6.37
CA TYR A 257 25.96 6.48 7.02
C TYR A 257 26.72 5.26 7.55
N LYS A 258 26.03 4.17 7.91
CA LYS A 258 26.60 3.00 8.60
C LYS A 258 26.09 1.70 7.99
N LYS A 259 26.54 1.41 6.77
CA LYS A 259 26.07 0.26 5.97
C LYS A 259 26.41 -1.11 6.57
N ASN A 260 27.42 -1.19 7.44
CA ASN A 260 27.90 -2.46 8.01
C ASN A 260 26.99 -3.03 9.11
N VAL A 261 26.00 -2.27 9.58
CA VAL A 261 25.14 -2.66 10.72
C VAL A 261 23.98 -3.56 10.32
N ALA A 262 23.56 -3.52 9.06
CA ALA A 262 22.39 -4.25 8.58
C ALA A 262 22.78 -5.58 7.94
N SER A 263 21.97 -6.61 8.16
CA SER A 263 22.14 -7.91 7.51
C SER A 263 21.31 -8.00 6.23
N SER A 264 21.90 -8.60 5.19
CA SER A 264 21.15 -9.04 4.02
C SER A 264 20.33 -10.29 4.33
N TRP A 265 19.64 -10.83 3.32
CA TRP A 265 19.04 -12.16 3.42
C TRP A 265 20.09 -13.21 3.83
N ASN A 266 19.79 -13.98 4.87
CA ASN A 266 20.66 -15.07 5.32
C ASN A 266 20.43 -16.34 4.47
N ASP A 267 21.19 -17.40 4.71
CA ASP A 267 21.16 -18.60 3.85
C ASP A 267 19.84 -19.38 3.97
N SER A 268 19.22 -19.41 5.15
CA SER A 268 17.92 -20.07 5.32
C SER A 268 16.81 -19.30 4.60
N GLU A 269 16.81 -17.97 4.70
CA GLU A 269 15.89 -17.09 3.98
C GLU A 269 16.08 -17.20 2.46
N LYS A 270 17.33 -17.16 1.97
CA LYS A 270 17.65 -17.37 0.56
C LYS A 270 17.18 -18.74 0.05
N THR A 271 17.31 -19.78 0.87
CA THR A 271 16.83 -21.13 0.51
C THR A 271 15.32 -21.13 0.28
N ILE A 272 14.55 -20.42 1.12
CA ILE A 272 13.10 -20.28 0.94
C ILE A 272 12.80 -19.51 -0.35
N LEU A 273 13.47 -18.37 -0.58
CA LEU A 273 13.26 -17.55 -1.77
C LEU A 273 13.57 -18.32 -3.07
N ASN A 274 14.67 -19.08 -3.08
CA ASN A 274 15.04 -19.92 -4.23
C ASN A 274 14.01 -21.02 -4.49
N LYS A 275 13.52 -21.69 -3.44
CA LYS A 275 12.45 -22.68 -3.59
C LYS A 275 11.19 -22.09 -4.20
N ILE A 276 10.77 -20.90 -3.76
CA ILE A 276 9.60 -20.22 -4.34
C ILE A 276 9.85 -19.84 -5.80
N ASN A 277 11.04 -19.33 -6.12
CA ASN A 277 11.42 -19.03 -7.50
C ASN A 277 11.27 -20.26 -8.42
N ASP A 278 11.70 -21.44 -7.96
CA ASP A 278 11.65 -22.67 -8.76
C ASP A 278 10.23 -23.20 -8.97
N ILE A 279 9.34 -23.06 -7.97
CA ILE A 279 7.98 -23.62 -8.03
C ILE A 279 6.91 -22.61 -8.47
N ALA A 280 7.21 -21.31 -8.53
CA ALA A 280 6.24 -20.23 -8.74
C ALA A 280 5.29 -20.46 -9.93
N LEU A 281 5.84 -20.81 -11.09
CA LEU A 281 5.04 -21.04 -12.30
C LEU A 281 4.19 -22.30 -12.22
N MET A 282 4.68 -23.36 -11.56
CA MET A 282 3.91 -24.58 -11.34
C MET A 282 2.74 -24.33 -10.39
N LEU A 283 3.00 -23.64 -9.28
CA LEU A 283 2.00 -23.24 -8.30
C LEU A 283 0.88 -22.41 -8.96
N PHE A 284 1.26 -21.40 -9.75
CA PHE A 284 0.30 -20.57 -10.46
C PHE A 284 -0.57 -21.37 -11.45
N LYS A 285 0.03 -22.27 -12.23
CA LYS A 285 -0.71 -23.14 -13.16
C LYS A 285 -1.69 -24.06 -12.44
N GLN A 286 -1.29 -24.62 -11.30
CA GLN A 286 -2.14 -25.48 -10.49
C GLN A 286 -3.34 -24.72 -9.94
N ILE A 287 -3.10 -23.57 -9.31
CA ILE A 287 -4.19 -22.74 -8.75
C ILE A 287 -5.10 -22.21 -9.85
N LYS A 288 -4.54 -21.84 -11.01
CA LYS A 288 -5.36 -21.43 -12.16
C LYS A 288 -6.29 -22.54 -12.64
N LYS A 289 -5.81 -23.78 -12.68
CA LYS A 289 -6.64 -24.94 -13.04
C LYS A 289 -7.75 -25.15 -12.00
N GLU A 290 -7.42 -25.15 -10.71
CA GLU A 290 -8.37 -25.31 -9.60
C GLU A 290 -9.43 -24.21 -9.59
N TYR A 291 -9.02 -22.95 -9.77
CA TYR A 291 -9.91 -21.79 -9.81
C TYR A 291 -10.88 -21.84 -11.00
N LEU A 292 -10.40 -22.28 -12.17
CA LEU A 292 -11.25 -22.44 -13.36
C LEU A 292 -12.21 -23.63 -13.20
N GLU A 293 -11.76 -24.77 -12.67
CA GLU A 293 -12.64 -25.93 -12.41
C GLU A 293 -13.74 -25.57 -11.40
N THR A 294 -13.39 -24.86 -10.33
CA THR A 294 -14.36 -24.42 -9.31
C THR A 294 -15.37 -23.42 -9.88
N ASN A 295 -14.93 -22.46 -10.71
CA ASN A 295 -15.84 -21.50 -11.33
C ASN A 295 -16.64 -22.07 -12.51
N VAL A 296 -16.16 -23.12 -13.17
CA VAL A 296 -16.95 -23.86 -14.18
C VAL A 296 -18.07 -24.64 -13.48
N ILE A 297 -17.81 -25.24 -12.32
CA ILE A 297 -18.85 -25.94 -11.52
C ILE A 297 -19.89 -24.95 -10.97
N ILE A 298 -19.50 -23.73 -10.58
CA ILE A 298 -20.45 -22.69 -10.11
C ILE A 298 -21.25 -22.08 -11.28
N ASN A 299 -20.72 -22.13 -12.51
CA ASN A 299 -21.39 -21.65 -13.73
C ASN A 299 -21.97 -22.77 -14.60
N GLU A 300 -21.99 -24.03 -14.15
CA GLU A 300 -22.95 -24.98 -14.70
C GLU A 300 -24.33 -24.34 -14.50
N PRO A 301 -25.15 -24.20 -15.56
CA PRO A 301 -26.48 -23.66 -15.39
C PRO A 301 -27.11 -24.49 -14.29
N GLU A 302 -27.63 -23.84 -13.25
CA GLU A 302 -28.63 -24.47 -12.40
C GLU A 302 -29.56 -25.18 -13.36
N ILE A 303 -29.51 -26.51 -13.39
CA ILE A 303 -30.59 -27.30 -13.95
C ILE A 303 -31.72 -26.87 -13.05
N ALA A 304 -32.51 -25.92 -13.54
CA ALA A 304 -33.63 -25.39 -12.83
C ALA A 304 -34.44 -26.60 -12.38
N GLU A 305 -34.42 -26.89 -11.08
CA GLU A 305 -35.53 -27.60 -10.51
C GLU A 305 -36.77 -26.84 -10.98
N PRO A 306 -37.77 -27.52 -11.56
CA PRO A 306 -38.93 -26.83 -12.09
C PRO A 306 -39.61 -26.13 -10.93
N SER A 307 -39.33 -24.83 -10.80
CA SER A 307 -39.95 -23.98 -9.81
C SER A 307 -41.44 -23.95 -10.14
N LYS A 308 -42.21 -24.64 -9.31
CA LYS A 308 -43.65 -24.48 -9.27
C LYS A 308 -43.93 -22.99 -9.09
N ASN A 309 -44.71 -22.46 -10.04
CA ASN A 309 -45.42 -21.18 -9.99
C ASN A 309 -44.59 -19.93 -10.26
N LYS A 310 -44.26 -19.69 -11.54
CA LYS A 310 -44.41 -18.37 -12.15
C LYS A 310 -45.06 -18.53 -13.52
N ILE A 311 -46.30 -18.07 -13.62
CA ILE A 311 -47.06 -17.99 -14.87
C ILE A 311 -46.40 -16.88 -15.69
N ASP A 312 -45.73 -17.26 -16.78
CA ASP A 312 -45.29 -16.33 -17.82
C ASP A 312 -46.53 -15.85 -18.59
N GLY A 313 -46.68 -14.53 -18.70
CA GLY A 313 -47.83 -13.90 -19.36
C GLY A 313 -47.94 -14.24 -20.86
N LEU A 314 -46.86 -14.77 -21.45
CA LEU A 314 -46.87 -15.28 -22.83
C LEU A 314 -47.50 -16.69 -22.94
N THR A 315 -47.44 -17.52 -21.90
CA THR A 315 -48.07 -18.85 -21.88
C THR A 315 -49.61 -18.74 -21.91
N TYR A 316 -50.16 -17.66 -21.35
CA TYR A 316 -51.60 -17.37 -21.37
C TYR A 316 -52.14 -17.10 -22.79
N LEU A 317 -51.29 -16.62 -23.71
CA LEU A 317 -51.66 -16.32 -25.10
C LEU A 317 -51.63 -17.57 -26.00
N PHE A 318 -50.78 -18.55 -25.70
CA PHE A 318 -50.69 -19.80 -26.48
C PHE A 318 -51.78 -20.82 -26.10
N ASP A 319 -52.29 -20.78 -24.86
CA ASP A 319 -53.41 -21.62 -24.42
C ASP A 319 -54.80 -21.07 -24.79
N TYR A 320 -54.86 -19.83 -25.29
CA TYR A 320 -56.09 -19.18 -25.77
C TYR A 320 -56.32 -19.35 -27.27
N ILE A 321 -55.96 -20.51 -27.84
CA ILE A 321 -56.55 -20.93 -29.12
C ILE A 321 -57.99 -21.37 -28.82
N PRO A 322 -59.03 -20.65 -29.29
CA PRO A 322 -60.40 -21.05 -29.06
C PRO A 322 -60.63 -22.41 -29.72
N LYS A 323 -60.93 -23.43 -28.91
CA LYS A 323 -61.40 -24.71 -29.43
C LYS A 323 -62.78 -24.46 -30.04
N ILE A 324 -62.84 -24.46 -31.37
CA ILE A 324 -64.10 -24.44 -32.12
C ILE A 324 -64.86 -25.71 -31.75
N SER A 325 -65.88 -25.59 -30.92
CA SER A 325 -66.85 -26.64 -30.68
C SER A 325 -67.62 -26.88 -31.98
N SER A 326 -67.71 -28.13 -32.39
CA SER A 326 -68.57 -28.59 -33.47
C SER A 326 -70.01 -28.12 -33.22
N ILE A 327 -70.47 -27.16 -33.99
CA ILE A 327 -71.89 -26.91 -34.21
C ILE A 327 -72.10 -26.94 -35.73
N GLU A 328 -73.06 -27.78 -36.13
CA GLU A 328 -73.56 -27.96 -37.49
C GLU A 328 -73.94 -26.63 -38.20
N PRO A 329 -73.96 -26.62 -39.54
CA PRO A 329 -73.65 -25.45 -40.34
C PRO A 329 -74.85 -24.52 -40.50
N CYS A 330 -74.62 -23.20 -40.54
CA CYS A 330 -75.49 -22.28 -41.26
C CYS A 330 -74.82 -20.95 -41.66
N ARG A 331 -74.66 -20.81 -42.99
CA ARG A 331 -74.98 -19.64 -43.84
C ARG A 331 -74.21 -18.32 -43.68
N TYR A 332 -73.43 -18.01 -44.73
CA TYR A 332 -73.42 -16.76 -45.52
C TYR A 332 -73.47 -15.41 -44.78
N ASN A 333 -72.40 -14.61 -44.87
CA ASN A 333 -72.22 -13.61 -45.93
C ASN A 333 -71.01 -12.69 -45.64
N ASN A 334 -70.23 -12.46 -46.69
CA ASN A 334 -69.46 -11.28 -47.07
C ASN A 334 -69.56 -10.06 -46.13
N THR A 335 -68.45 -9.42 -45.78
CA THR A 335 -67.97 -8.16 -46.40
C THR A 335 -66.85 -7.48 -45.60
N THR A 336 -65.79 -7.16 -46.35
CA THR A 336 -64.90 -5.98 -46.34
C THR A 336 -64.43 -5.27 -45.06
N PHE A 337 -63.11 -5.18 -44.99
CA PHE A 337 -62.29 -4.09 -44.42
C PHE A 337 -62.79 -2.69 -44.80
N GLU A 338 -62.74 -1.76 -43.85
CA GLU A 338 -62.50 -0.33 -44.13
C GLU A 338 -61.68 0.31 -42.99
N ASP A 339 -60.82 1.23 -43.43
CA ASP A 339 -59.88 2.06 -42.69
C ASP A 339 -60.55 2.96 -41.64
N GLU A 340 -59.76 3.50 -40.69
CA GLU A 340 -59.77 4.95 -40.47
C GLU A 340 -58.59 5.43 -39.60
N LEU A 341 -57.65 6.12 -40.26
CA LEU A 341 -56.79 7.15 -39.67
C LEU A 341 -57.65 8.31 -39.15
N LYS A 342 -57.37 8.81 -37.94
CA LYS A 342 -57.48 10.25 -37.57
C LYS A 342 -56.86 10.53 -36.20
N THR A 343 -55.80 11.36 -36.21
CA THR A 343 -55.59 12.61 -35.43
C THR A 343 -56.22 12.72 -34.02
N ILE A 344 -55.56 13.26 -33.00
CA ILE A 344 -55.28 14.71 -32.82
C ILE A 344 -54.27 14.90 -31.65
N THR A 345 -53.38 15.87 -31.84
CA THR A 345 -52.50 16.56 -30.88
C THR A 345 -53.21 17.19 -29.66
N LYS A 346 -52.57 17.12 -28.49
CA LYS A 346 -52.07 18.32 -27.79
C LYS A 346 -50.97 17.97 -26.81
#